data_AF-A0A957FUK8-F1
#
_entry.id   AF-A0A957FUK8-F1
#
_cell.length_a   1.000
_cell.length_b   1.000
_cell.length_c   1.000
_cell.angle_alpha   90.00
_cell.angle_beta   90.00
_cell.angle_gamma   90.00
#
_symmetry.space_group_name_H-M   'P 1'
#
loop_
_entity.id
_entity.type
_entity.pdbx_description
1 polymer ?
#
loop_
_entity_poly.entity_id
_entity_poly.type
_entity_poly.pdbx_seq_one_letter_code
_entity_poly.pdbx_strand_id
1 'polypeptide(L)'
;VAERLSQMEPPKPLRRIWPPAILVLSAYCDSEYVYSLFAAGAKGYLLKDEAPERIVAAIRDVVKGLPALSLPVQQILLTRTTQVEHSLSEREVEVLRLMAKGFTNDQVAEELVIAKGTVKNHVTNIYRKLPNVRTRAEAVAWAWQNNLVSGRLD
;
A
#
# COMPACT_ATOMS: atom_id res chain seq x y z
N VAL A 1 34.88 -29.59 -33.60
CA VAL A 1 34.35 -28.62 -32.62
C VAL A 1 32.95 -28.13 -32.99
N ALA A 2 32.67 -27.86 -34.28
CA ALA A 2 31.33 -27.43 -34.76
C ALA A 2 30.20 -28.46 -34.53
N GLU A 3 30.51 -29.75 -34.47
CA GLU A 3 29.50 -30.82 -34.37
C GLU A 3 28.97 -31.06 -32.94
N ARG A 4 29.61 -30.47 -31.91
CA ARG A 4 29.15 -30.57 -30.51
C ARG A 4 28.14 -29.50 -30.10
N LEU A 5 28.00 -28.42 -30.87
CA LEU A 5 27.11 -27.30 -30.55
C LEU A 5 25.67 -27.52 -31.05
N SER A 6 25.41 -28.48 -31.93
CA SER A 6 24.08 -28.80 -32.44
C SER A 6 23.24 -29.67 -31.47
N GLN A 7 23.87 -30.22 -30.43
CA GLN A 7 23.24 -31.09 -29.42
C GLN A 7 22.90 -30.34 -28.11
N MET A 8 23.14 -29.03 -28.04
CA MET A 8 22.71 -28.24 -26.88
C MET A 8 21.22 -27.91 -27.02
N GLU A 9 20.39 -28.50 -26.15
CA GLU A 9 19.04 -28.00 -25.93
C GLU A 9 19.11 -26.49 -25.61
N PRO A 10 18.25 -25.66 -26.22
CA PRO A 10 18.19 -24.25 -25.86
C PRO A 10 17.88 -24.14 -24.37
N PRO A 11 18.57 -23.24 -23.62
CA PRO A 11 18.29 -23.06 -22.20
C PRO A 11 16.79 -22.80 -22.03
N LYS A 12 16.16 -23.59 -21.16
CA LYS A 12 14.73 -23.43 -20.82
C LYS A 12 14.47 -21.95 -20.55
N PRO A 13 13.40 -21.35 -21.11
CA PRO A 13 13.13 -19.94 -20.97
C PRO A 13 13.19 -19.59 -19.48
N LEU A 14 14.03 -18.59 -19.15
CA LEU A 14 14.17 -18.07 -17.79
C LEU A 14 12.76 -17.83 -17.25
N ARG A 15 12.39 -18.60 -16.22
CA ARG A 15 11.11 -18.47 -15.52
C ARG A 15 10.87 -16.98 -15.29
N ARG A 16 9.70 -16.50 -15.70
CA ARG A 16 9.18 -15.16 -15.38
C ARG A 16 9.56 -14.83 -13.94
N ILE A 17 10.51 -13.89 -13.77
CA ILE A 17 11.02 -13.51 -12.46
C ILE A 17 9.90 -12.68 -11.82
N TRP A 18 9.00 -13.35 -11.10
CA TRP A 18 8.10 -12.62 -10.22
C TRP A 18 8.94 -11.89 -9.19
N PRO A 19 8.65 -10.60 -8.90
CA PRO A 19 9.37 -9.90 -7.84
C PRO A 19 9.25 -10.72 -6.54
N PRO A 20 10.36 -10.95 -5.82
CA PRO A 20 10.34 -11.77 -4.62
C PRO A 20 9.42 -11.13 -3.58
N ALA A 21 8.64 -11.96 -2.89
CA ALA A 21 7.84 -11.49 -1.77
C ALA A 21 8.75 -11.25 -0.56
N ILE A 22 8.68 -10.05 0.03
CA ILE A 22 9.58 -9.63 1.11
C ILE A 22 8.89 -9.84 2.46
N LEU A 23 9.47 -10.70 3.30
CA LEU A 23 9.09 -10.87 4.71
C LEU A 23 10.20 -10.27 5.59
N VAL A 24 9.85 -9.27 6.39
CA VAL A 24 10.79 -8.63 7.32
C VAL A 24 10.81 -9.40 8.64
N LEU A 25 12.00 -9.60 9.21
CA LEU A 25 12.19 -10.18 10.53
C LEU A 25 13.06 -9.23 11.38
N SER A 26 12.46 -8.56 12.37
CA SER A 26 13.12 -7.50 13.14
C SER A 26 12.91 -7.67 14.65
N ALA A 27 13.84 -7.16 15.46
CA ALA A 27 13.63 -7.03 16.90
C ALA A 27 12.85 -5.76 17.28
N TYR A 28 12.64 -4.87 16.32
CA TYR A 28 11.99 -3.58 16.51
C TYR A 28 10.62 -3.58 15.83
N CYS A 29 9.71 -2.74 16.29
CA CYS A 29 8.44 -2.44 15.64
C CYS A 29 8.03 -1.00 15.90
N ASP A 30 8.93 -0.04 15.72
CA ASP A 30 8.53 1.35 15.72
C ASP A 30 7.69 1.67 14.47
N SER A 31 6.78 2.62 14.61
CA SER A 31 5.75 2.86 13.60
C SER A 31 6.33 3.37 12.28
N GLU A 32 7.29 4.29 12.33
CA GLU A 32 7.95 4.85 11.16
C GLU A 32 8.69 3.78 10.33
N TYR A 33 9.44 2.89 10.99
CA TYR A 33 10.11 1.78 10.35
C TYR A 33 9.13 0.78 9.74
N VAL A 34 8.08 0.40 10.47
CA VAL A 34 7.02 -0.48 9.95
C VAL A 34 6.42 0.12 8.68
N TYR A 35 6.02 1.39 8.70
CA TYR A 35 5.39 2.01 7.54
C TYR A 35 6.33 2.13 6.33
N SER A 36 7.58 2.53 6.55
CA SER A 36 8.55 2.69 5.46
C SER A 36 8.81 1.36 4.73
N LEU A 37 8.83 0.24 5.46
CA LEU A 37 8.99 -1.10 4.88
C LEU A 37 7.77 -1.54 4.08
N PHE A 38 6.56 -1.28 4.56
CA PHE A 38 5.35 -1.56 3.79
C PHE A 38 5.23 -0.67 2.55
N ALA A 39 5.61 0.61 2.64
CA ALA A 39 5.68 1.51 1.50
C ALA A 39 6.71 1.05 0.46
N ALA A 40 7.82 0.43 0.90
CA ALA A 40 8.83 -0.18 0.04
C ALA A 40 8.38 -1.54 -0.57
N GLY A 41 7.20 -2.03 -0.22
CA GLY A 41 6.60 -3.24 -0.81
C GLY A 41 6.74 -4.51 0.02
N ALA A 42 7.07 -4.41 1.31
CA ALA A 42 7.03 -5.56 2.22
C ALA A 42 5.65 -6.24 2.21
N LYS A 43 5.66 -7.56 2.22
CA LYS A 43 4.46 -8.42 2.21
C LYS A 43 4.17 -9.07 3.56
N GLY A 44 5.14 -9.03 4.47
CA GLY A 44 4.96 -9.42 5.86
C GLY A 44 6.03 -8.82 6.76
N TYR A 45 5.77 -8.87 8.06
CA TYR A 45 6.66 -8.39 9.10
C TYR A 45 6.44 -9.21 10.36
N LEU A 46 7.47 -9.93 10.78
CA LEU A 46 7.48 -10.65 12.06
C LEU A 46 8.53 -10.07 13.02
N LEU A 47 8.23 -10.20 14.31
CA LEU A 47 9.22 -9.99 15.35
C LEU A 47 10.14 -11.20 15.49
N LYS A 48 11.40 -10.96 15.84
CA LYS A 48 12.45 -12.00 15.97
C LYS A 48 12.22 -12.99 17.12
N ASP A 49 11.35 -12.66 18.06
CA ASP A 49 10.97 -13.48 19.21
C ASP A 49 9.81 -14.46 18.91
N GLU A 50 9.21 -14.37 17.72
CA GLU A 50 8.21 -15.33 17.26
C GLU A 50 8.79 -16.75 17.18
N ALA A 51 7.95 -17.74 17.50
CA ALA A 51 8.35 -19.14 17.45
C ALA A 51 8.85 -19.54 16.04
N PRO A 52 9.87 -20.42 15.92
CA PRO A 52 10.39 -20.85 14.63
C PRO A 52 9.31 -21.39 13.67
N GLU A 53 8.33 -22.12 14.21
CA GLU A 53 7.20 -22.67 13.47
C GLU A 53 6.33 -21.57 12.87
N ARG A 54 6.18 -20.45 13.59
CA ARG A 54 5.43 -19.27 13.13
C ARG A 54 6.14 -18.57 11.99
N ILE A 55 7.47 -18.46 12.03
CA ILE A 55 8.30 -17.90 10.96
C ILE A 55 8.15 -18.75 9.69
N VAL A 56 8.25 -20.08 9.83
CA VAL A 56 8.07 -21.00 8.70
C VAL A 56 6.67 -20.88 8.11
N ALA A 57 5.62 -20.77 8.94
CA ALA A 57 4.26 -20.54 8.48
C ALA A 57 4.13 -19.21 7.72
N ALA A 58 4.71 -18.12 8.24
CA ALA A 58 4.68 -16.82 7.60
C ALA A 58 5.35 -16.80 6.22
N ILE A 59 6.47 -17.50 6.05
CA ILE A 59 7.12 -17.64 4.75
C ILE A 59 6.14 -18.28 3.74
N ARG A 60 5.46 -19.34 4.15
CA ARG A 60 4.47 -20.03 3.28
C ARG A 60 3.28 -19.13 2.95
N ASP A 61 2.80 -18.32 3.90
CA ASP A 61 1.71 -17.38 3.69
C ASP A 61 2.09 -16.29 2.68
N VAL A 62 3.24 -15.67 2.87
CA VAL A 62 3.75 -14.60 2.00
C VAL A 62 4.00 -15.09 0.57
N VAL A 63 4.50 -16.33 0.41
CA VAL A 63 4.63 -16.97 -0.91
C VAL A 63 3.28 -17.17 -1.60
N LYS A 64 2.20 -17.41 -0.85
CA LYS A 64 0.83 -17.49 -1.38
C LYS A 64 0.18 -16.12 -1.61
N GLY A 65 0.89 -15.03 -1.34
CA GLY A 65 0.36 -13.67 -1.42
C GLY A 65 -0.51 -13.27 -0.21
N LEU A 66 -0.49 -14.06 0.87
CA LEU A 66 -1.18 -13.75 2.11
C LEU A 66 -0.27 -12.90 3.02
N PRO A 67 -0.81 -11.90 3.73
CA PRO A 67 -0.03 -11.12 4.68
C PRO A 67 0.36 -11.98 5.90
N ALA A 68 1.57 -11.79 6.41
CA ALA A 68 2.02 -12.40 7.66
C ALA A 68 2.60 -11.34 8.60
N LEU A 69 1.91 -11.08 9.72
CA LEU A 69 2.20 -9.96 10.61
C LEU A 69 2.23 -10.43 12.07
N SER A 70 3.23 -10.00 12.84
CA SER A 70 3.17 -10.10 14.31
C SER A 70 2.12 -9.13 14.86
N LEU A 71 1.50 -9.49 15.99
CA LEU A 71 0.40 -8.71 16.57
C LEU A 71 0.75 -7.23 16.81
N PRO A 72 1.93 -6.85 17.35
CA PRO A 72 2.28 -5.45 17.53
C PRO A 72 2.34 -4.66 16.21
N VAL A 73 2.81 -5.29 15.13
CA VAL A 73 2.84 -4.68 13.80
C VAL A 73 1.42 -4.46 13.26
N GLN A 74 0.52 -5.43 13.47
CA GLN A 74 -0.88 -5.29 13.08
C GLN A 74 -1.52 -4.07 13.78
N GLN A 75 -1.29 -3.91 15.09
CA GLN A 75 -1.82 -2.79 15.86
C GLN A 75 -1.33 -1.43 15.35
N ILE A 76 -0.06 -1.34 14.98
CA ILE A 76 0.53 -0.13 14.39
C ILE A 76 -0.18 0.23 13.09
N LEU A 77 -0.28 -0.73 12.16
CA LEU A 77 -0.93 -0.52 10.87
C LEU A 77 -2.39 -0.10 11.01
N LEU A 78 -3.11 -0.70 11.97
CA LEU A 78 -4.49 -0.32 12.27
C LEU A 78 -4.59 1.11 12.85
N THR A 79 -3.71 1.48 13.78
CA THR A 79 -3.75 2.78 14.47
C THR A 79 -3.57 3.96 13.53
N ARG A 80 -2.68 3.87 12.53
CA ARG A 80 -2.53 4.97 11.56
C ARG A 80 -3.72 5.08 10.63
N THR A 81 -4.31 3.94 10.26
CA THR A 81 -5.52 3.93 9.43
C THR A 81 -6.66 4.63 10.17
N THR A 82 -6.85 4.33 11.46
CA THR A 82 -7.89 4.98 12.27
C THR A 82 -7.60 6.47 12.51
N GLN A 83 -6.36 6.88 12.79
CA GLN A 83 -6.03 8.30 12.96
C GLN A 83 -6.34 9.15 11.71
N VAL A 84 -6.05 8.59 10.52
CA VAL A 84 -6.40 9.24 9.25
C VAL A 84 -7.92 9.34 9.10
N GLU A 85 -8.64 8.24 9.32
CA GLU A 85 -10.11 8.21 9.26
C GLU A 85 -10.77 9.11 10.30
N HIS A 86 -10.16 9.34 11.46
CA HIS A 86 -10.68 10.25 12.47
C HIS A 86 -10.39 11.73 12.17
N SER A 87 -9.39 12.03 11.34
CA SER A 87 -9.05 13.41 10.97
C SER A 87 -9.96 13.97 9.87
N LEU A 88 -10.41 13.11 8.96
CA LEU A 88 -11.33 13.44 7.86
C LEU A 88 -12.74 12.97 8.19
N SER A 89 -13.77 13.63 7.65
CA SER A 89 -15.11 13.04 7.70
C SER A 89 -15.22 11.90 6.69
N GLU A 90 -16.19 11.00 6.88
CA GLU A 90 -16.46 9.90 5.93
C GLU A 90 -16.58 10.42 4.49
N ARG A 91 -17.27 11.55 4.31
CA ARG A 91 -17.46 12.19 3.01
C ARG A 91 -16.16 12.75 2.42
N GLU A 92 -15.28 13.28 3.26
CA GLU A 92 -13.96 13.75 2.81
C GLU A 92 -13.05 12.57 2.43
N VAL A 93 -13.14 11.43 3.13
CA VAL A 93 -12.44 10.20 2.77
C VAL A 93 -12.91 9.69 1.39
N GLU A 94 -14.21 9.65 1.14
CA GLU A 94 -14.77 9.25 -0.17
C GLU A 94 -14.25 10.14 -1.32
N VAL A 95 -14.32 11.46 -1.13
CA VAL A 95 -13.82 12.44 -2.11
C VAL A 95 -12.34 12.23 -2.37
N LEU A 96 -11.52 12.09 -1.32
CA LEU A 96 -10.08 11.87 -1.45
C LEU A 96 -9.74 10.56 -2.17
N ARG A 97 -10.49 9.48 -1.89
CA ARG A 97 -10.33 8.19 -2.60
C ARG A 97 -10.60 8.31 -4.10
N LEU A 98 -11.68 8.97 -4.49
CA LEU A 98 -11.99 9.17 -5.92
C LEU A 98 -10.96 10.07 -6.61
N MET A 99 -10.48 11.12 -5.93
CA MET A 99 -9.39 11.95 -6.44
C MET A 99 -8.13 11.12 -6.70
N ALA A 100 -7.76 10.24 -5.78
CA ALA A 100 -6.60 9.36 -5.89
C ALA A 100 -6.74 8.27 -6.96
N LYS A 101 -7.98 7.92 -7.35
CA LYS A 101 -8.29 7.11 -8.55
C LYS A 101 -8.26 7.90 -9.86
N GLY A 102 -7.97 9.20 -9.82
CA GLY A 102 -7.86 10.06 -11.01
C GLY A 102 -9.12 10.86 -11.38
N PHE A 103 -10.20 10.77 -10.60
CA PHE A 103 -11.47 11.44 -10.95
C PHE A 103 -11.38 12.96 -10.81
N THR A 104 -11.83 13.68 -11.83
CA THR A 104 -12.00 15.15 -11.76
C THR A 104 -13.09 15.53 -10.77
N ASN A 105 -13.13 16.78 -10.29
CA ASN A 105 -14.16 17.22 -9.35
C ASN A 105 -15.58 17.08 -9.92
N ASP A 106 -15.72 17.14 -11.25
CA ASP A 106 -16.98 16.95 -11.95
C ASP A 106 -17.42 15.48 -11.90
N GLN A 107 -16.49 14.57 -12.19
CA GLN A 107 -16.76 13.13 -12.07
C GLN A 107 -17.00 12.71 -10.61
N VAL A 108 -16.30 13.31 -9.64
CA VAL A 108 -16.58 13.09 -8.22
C VAL A 108 -17.98 13.56 -7.85
N ALA A 109 -18.40 14.73 -8.38
CA ALA A 109 -19.74 15.27 -8.13
C ALA A 109 -20.83 14.36 -8.69
N GLU A 110 -20.62 13.80 -9.89
CA GLU A 110 -21.50 12.83 -10.53
C GLU A 110 -21.55 11.51 -9.74
N GLU A 111 -20.40 10.92 -9.44
CA GLU A 111 -20.30 9.64 -8.71
C GLU A 111 -20.94 9.71 -7.33
N LEU A 112 -20.73 10.83 -6.64
CA LEU A 112 -21.23 11.04 -5.28
C LEU A 112 -22.61 11.70 -5.23
N VAL A 113 -23.22 12.01 -6.39
CA VAL A 113 -24.53 12.65 -6.55
C VAL A 113 -24.66 13.94 -5.71
N ILE A 114 -23.68 14.85 -5.84
CA ILE A 114 -23.64 16.15 -5.15
C ILE A 114 -23.23 17.28 -6.09
N ALA A 115 -23.46 18.53 -5.67
CA ALA A 115 -23.05 19.69 -6.46
C ALA A 115 -21.52 19.83 -6.55
N LYS A 116 -21.02 20.29 -7.70
CA LYS A 116 -19.60 20.59 -7.93
C LYS A 116 -19.00 21.54 -6.88
N GLY A 117 -19.80 22.52 -6.42
CA GLY A 117 -19.42 23.43 -5.35
C GLY A 117 -19.18 22.71 -4.01
N THR A 118 -19.99 21.70 -3.70
CA THR A 118 -19.84 20.88 -2.50
C THR A 118 -18.56 20.06 -2.54
N VAL A 119 -18.20 19.49 -3.70
CA VAL A 119 -16.91 18.80 -3.88
C VAL A 119 -15.74 19.76 -3.63
N LYS A 120 -15.77 20.98 -4.19
CA LYS A 120 -14.72 21.99 -3.94
C LYS A 120 -14.57 22.34 -2.45
N ASN A 121 -15.68 22.39 -1.70
CA ASN A 121 -15.65 22.62 -0.27
C ASN A 121 -15.00 21.45 0.48
N HIS A 122 -15.35 20.20 0.14
CA HIS A 122 -14.68 19.02 0.70
C HIS A 122 -13.18 19.01 0.40
N VAL A 123 -12.77 19.29 -0.85
CA VAL A 123 -11.36 19.38 -1.24
C VAL A 123 -10.60 20.43 -0.41
N THR A 124 -11.19 21.62 -0.24
CA THR A 124 -10.61 22.67 0.61
C THR A 124 -10.44 22.23 2.06
N ASN A 125 -11.43 21.54 2.62
CA ASN A 125 -11.36 21.01 3.98
C ASN A 125 -10.32 19.91 4.13
N ILE A 126 -10.21 19.01 3.14
CA ILE A 126 -9.17 17.97 3.09
C ILE A 126 -7.79 18.63 3.15
N TYR A 127 -7.51 19.62 2.30
CA TYR A 127 -6.19 20.28 2.28
C TYR A 127 -5.88 20.96 3.61
N ARG A 128 -6.89 21.52 4.29
CA ARG A 128 -6.71 22.13 5.61
C ARG A 128 -6.43 21.11 6.71
N LYS A 129 -7.02 19.92 6.63
CA LYS A 129 -6.89 18.87 7.65
C LYS A 129 -5.64 18.02 7.48
N LEU A 130 -5.19 17.84 6.24
CA LEU A 130 -4.02 17.01 5.94
C LEU A 130 -2.70 17.79 6.14
N PRO A 131 -1.68 17.17 6.75
CA PRO A 131 -0.40 17.81 6.97
C PRO A 131 0.34 18.02 5.64
N ASN A 132 0.81 19.25 5.40
CA ASN A 132 1.61 19.65 4.24
C ASN A 132 0.95 19.38 2.87
N VAL A 133 -0.38 19.36 2.79
CA VAL A 133 -1.12 19.21 1.53
C VAL A 133 -1.76 20.53 1.12
N ARG A 134 -1.46 21.01 -0.09
CA ARG A 134 -1.98 22.26 -0.68
C ARG A 134 -2.47 22.08 -2.11
N THR A 135 -2.03 21.02 -2.78
CA THR A 135 -2.37 20.74 -4.17
C THR A 135 -3.06 19.39 -4.33
N ARG A 136 -3.72 19.20 -5.47
CA ARG A 136 -4.33 17.92 -5.83
C ARG A 136 -3.31 16.80 -5.89
N ALA A 137 -2.15 17.06 -6.49
CA ALA A 137 -1.09 16.06 -6.61
C ALA A 137 -0.57 15.62 -5.24
N GLU A 138 -0.38 16.57 -4.31
CA GLU A 138 0.00 16.26 -2.92
C GLU A 138 -1.09 15.47 -2.19
N ALA A 139 -2.37 15.83 -2.34
CA ALA A 139 -3.46 15.10 -1.72
C ALA A 139 -3.57 13.66 -2.23
N VAL A 140 -3.41 13.47 -3.54
CA VAL A 140 -3.38 12.14 -4.16
C VAL A 140 -2.19 11.34 -3.65
N ALA A 141 -0.98 11.93 -3.66
CA ALA A 141 0.22 11.28 -3.14
C ALA A 141 0.06 10.89 -1.66
N TRP A 142 -0.51 11.79 -0.84
CA TRP A 142 -0.79 11.54 0.56
C TRP A 142 -1.77 10.38 0.76
N ALA A 143 -2.83 10.29 -0.05
CA ALA A 143 -3.78 9.19 0.01
C ALA A 143 -3.11 7.83 -0.27
N TRP A 144 -2.21 7.77 -1.25
CA TRP A 144 -1.42 6.58 -1.56
C TRP A 144 -0.45 6.21 -0.42
N GLN A 145 0.29 7.20 0.10
CA GLN A 145 1.25 6.99 1.19
C GLN A 145 0.60 6.53 2.50
N ASN A 146 -0.68 6.84 2.69
CA ASN A 146 -1.44 6.45 3.88
C ASN A 146 -2.40 5.28 3.62
N ASN A 147 -2.21 4.53 2.52
CA ASN A 147 -3.01 3.35 2.16
C ASN A 147 -4.52 3.58 2.13
N LEU A 148 -4.97 4.81 1.83
CA LEU A 148 -6.40 5.10 1.65
C LEU A 148 -6.96 4.50 0.36
N VAL A 149 -6.08 4.20 -0.60
CA VAL A 149 -6.38 3.55 -1.87
C VAL A 149 -5.45 2.36 -2.07
N SER A 150 -6.02 1.24 -2.49
CA SER A 150 -5.30 0.01 -2.84
C SER A 150 -5.26 -0.13 -4.36
N GLY A 151 -4.07 -0.11 -4.97
CA GLY A 151 -3.86 -0.19 -6.42
C GLY A 151 -2.41 0.15 -6.80
N ARG A 152 -1.97 -0.22 -8.01
CA ARG A 152 -0.66 0.18 -8.54
C ARG A 152 -0.84 1.53 -9.26
N LEU A 153 0.07 2.48 -9.03
CA LEU A 153 0.20 3.65 -9.89
C LEU A 153 0.70 3.12 -11.24
N ASP A 154 -0.20 3.00 -12.21
CA ASP A 154 0.12 2.64 -13.59
C ASP A 154 0.62 3.87 -14.36
#